data_AF-A0A662HXW4-F1
#
_entry.id   AF-A0A662HXW4-F1
#
_cell.length_a   1.000
_cell.length_b   1.000
_cell.length_c   1.000
_cell.angle_alpha   90.00
_cell.angle_beta   90.00
_cell.angle_gamma   90.00
#
_symmetry.space_group_name_H-M   'P 1'
#
loop_
_entity.id
_entity.type
_entity.pdbx_description
1 polymer ?
#
loop_
_entity_poly.entity_id
_entity_poly.type
_entity_poly.pdbx_seq_one_letter_code
_entity_poly.pdbx_strand_id
1 'polypeptide(L)'
;MKERKLFLKKSKKLTLATSLVGLIAGLLSFLATILPAYEVSGVINGVIALSWYYVIAFDNRIFLNVLDTISFLTIIVNIANFFVIVSSIVSITLTLREKGNSLVFELPFSSSLVYMMYLGLLLGIFRVMSREVLSLAGVYSEVTSAGLLFSGRAHIHETLFSKILFPIIPLPLIVGFTYLTLSSILMIQYLKFSS
;
A
#
# COMPACT_ATOMS: atom_id res chain seq x y z
N MET A 1 16.37 6.78 -39.84
CA MET A 1 15.84 7.99 -39.15
C MET A 1 14.32 7.97 -38.92
N LYS A 2 13.50 7.49 -39.88
CA LYS A 2 12.03 7.37 -39.76
C LYS A 2 11.59 6.37 -38.67
N GLU A 3 12.25 5.22 -38.58
CA GLU A 3 11.97 4.17 -37.58
C GLU A 3 12.27 4.63 -36.14
N ARG A 4 13.37 5.36 -35.94
CA ARG A 4 13.73 5.93 -34.62
C ARG A 4 12.69 6.94 -34.13
N LYS A 5 12.14 7.79 -35.02
CA LYS A 5 11.04 8.73 -34.68
C LYS A 5 9.72 8.01 -34.40
N LEU A 6 9.42 6.93 -35.13
CA LEU A 6 8.22 6.12 -34.90
C LEU A 6 8.30 5.38 -33.55
N PHE A 7 9.47 4.83 -33.22
CA PHE A 7 9.77 4.21 -31.93
C PHE A 7 9.66 5.22 -30.78
N LEU A 8 10.24 6.41 -30.92
CA LEU A 8 10.12 7.49 -29.92
C LEU A 8 8.66 7.90 -29.67
N LYS A 9 7.83 7.97 -30.72
CA LYS A 9 6.41 8.34 -30.58
C LYS A 9 5.57 7.23 -29.93
N LYS A 10 5.86 5.96 -30.24
CA LYS A 10 5.16 4.80 -29.66
C LYS A 10 5.59 4.56 -28.20
N SER A 11 6.88 4.71 -27.91
CA SER A 11 7.43 4.63 -26.54
C SER A 11 6.95 5.76 -25.66
N LYS A 12 6.76 7.00 -26.16
CA LYS A 12 6.22 8.12 -25.38
C LYS A 12 4.86 7.79 -24.74
N LYS A 13 3.92 7.24 -25.53
CA LYS A 13 2.59 6.86 -25.02
C LYS A 13 2.68 5.75 -23.97
N LEU A 14 3.46 4.71 -24.25
CA LEU A 14 3.64 3.59 -23.33
C LEU A 14 4.31 4.03 -22.02
N THR A 15 5.31 4.90 -22.10
CA THR A 15 6.01 5.45 -20.93
C THR A 15 5.08 6.27 -20.05
N LEU A 16 4.27 7.15 -20.66
CA LEU A 16 3.27 7.92 -19.92
C LEU A 16 2.25 7.00 -19.25
N ALA A 17 1.71 6.02 -19.97
CA ALA A 17 0.78 5.05 -19.39
C ALA A 17 1.41 4.27 -18.24
N THR A 18 2.64 3.76 -18.41
CA THR A 18 3.37 3.02 -17.38
C THR A 18 3.63 3.88 -16.15
N SER A 19 4.02 5.15 -16.34
CA SER A 19 4.31 6.06 -15.24
C SER A 19 3.03 6.51 -14.51
N LEU A 20 1.91 6.64 -15.22
CA LEU A 20 0.60 6.88 -14.60
C LEU A 20 0.15 5.68 -13.76
N VAL A 21 0.34 4.45 -14.26
CA VAL A 21 0.06 3.24 -13.48
C VAL A 21 0.95 3.18 -12.24
N GLY A 22 2.25 3.50 -12.35
CA GLY A 22 3.15 3.58 -11.21
C GLY A 22 2.73 4.62 -10.17
N LEU A 23 2.27 5.79 -10.62
CA LEU A 23 1.74 6.85 -9.75
C LEU A 23 0.49 6.37 -8.99
N ILE A 24 -0.45 5.74 -9.70
CA ILE A 24 -1.65 5.16 -9.10
C ILE A 24 -1.28 4.06 -8.09
N ALA A 25 -0.32 3.19 -8.43
CA ALA A 25 0.16 2.13 -7.55
C ALA A 25 0.70 2.71 -6.23
N GLY A 26 1.63 3.66 -6.32
CA GLY A 26 2.25 4.31 -5.16
C GLY A 26 1.22 5.04 -4.29
N LEU A 27 0.29 5.77 -4.91
CA LEU A 27 -0.78 6.48 -4.19
C LEU A 27 -1.76 5.53 -3.52
N LEU A 28 -2.20 4.46 -4.20
CA LEU A 28 -3.10 3.47 -3.60
C LEU A 28 -2.46 2.77 -2.40
N SER A 29 -1.19 2.38 -2.52
CA SER A 29 -0.45 1.76 -1.43
C SER A 29 -0.23 2.75 -0.28
N PHE A 30 0.05 4.03 -0.56
CA PHE A 30 0.14 5.06 0.47
C PHE A 30 -1.19 5.32 1.18
N LEU A 31 -2.30 5.34 0.44
CA LEU A 31 -3.63 5.47 1.04
C LEU A 31 -3.97 4.25 1.91
N ALA A 32 -3.55 3.05 1.49
CA ALA A 32 -3.75 1.83 2.28
C ALA A 32 -3.04 1.86 3.64
N THR A 33 -1.94 2.60 3.79
CA THR A 33 -1.23 2.70 5.06
C THR A 33 -1.85 3.71 6.03
N ILE A 34 -2.51 4.75 5.53
CA ILE A 34 -3.03 5.87 6.34
C ILE A 34 -4.51 5.73 6.65
N LEU A 35 -5.29 5.19 5.71
CA LEU A 35 -6.73 5.09 5.89
C LEU A 35 -7.08 4.04 6.95
N PRO A 36 -8.12 4.29 7.77
CA PRO A 36 -8.63 3.32 8.73
C PRO A 36 -9.01 2.01 8.06
N ALA A 37 -8.48 0.90 8.56
CA ALA A 37 -8.84 -0.44 8.11
C ALA A 37 -9.97 -1.04 8.94
N TYR A 38 -9.95 -0.77 10.25
CA TYR A 38 -10.90 -1.32 11.21
C TYR A 38 -11.41 -0.25 12.18
N GLU A 39 -12.67 -0.39 12.56
CA GLU A 39 -13.31 0.31 13.66
C GLU A 39 -13.75 -0.71 14.70
N VAL A 40 -13.47 -0.42 15.97
CA VAL A 40 -13.85 -1.25 17.11
C VAL A 40 -14.87 -0.46 17.93
N SER A 41 -15.96 -1.10 18.34
CA SER A 41 -17.00 -0.49 19.16
C SER A 41 -17.51 -1.39 20.28
N GLY A 42 -18.04 -0.80 21.34
CA GLY A 42 -18.58 -1.50 22.51
C GLY A 42 -17.79 -1.20 23.78
N VAL A 43 -17.32 -2.25 24.48
CA VAL A 43 -16.45 -2.11 25.67
C VAL A 43 -15.08 -1.52 25.32
N ILE A 44 -14.66 -1.76 24.09
CA ILE A 44 -13.49 -1.16 23.48
C ILE A 44 -13.99 -0.31 22.31
N ASN A 45 -13.55 0.95 22.26
CA ASN A 45 -13.87 1.87 21.17
C ASN A 45 -12.58 2.36 20.53
N GLY A 46 -12.49 2.33 19.21
CA GLY A 46 -11.27 2.75 18.54
C GLY A 46 -11.27 2.63 17.03
N VAL A 47 -10.22 3.20 16.43
CA VAL A 47 -9.94 3.17 15.00
C VAL A 47 -8.51 2.69 14.79
N ILE A 48 -8.33 1.78 13.84
CA ILE A 48 -7.04 1.13 13.59
C ILE A 48 -6.70 1.24 12.10
N ALA A 49 -5.59 1.90 11.82
CA ALA A 49 -4.93 1.96 10.51
C ALA A 49 -3.53 1.30 10.62
N LEU A 50 -2.86 1.09 9.49
CA LEU A 50 -1.52 0.49 9.50
C LEU A 50 -0.47 1.43 10.09
N SER A 51 -0.61 2.74 9.87
CA SER A 51 0.37 3.75 10.33
C SER A 51 0.03 4.38 11.68
N TRP A 52 -1.19 4.18 12.18
CA TRP A 52 -1.64 4.76 13.45
C TRP A 52 -2.86 4.01 13.99
N TYR A 53 -3.06 4.08 15.29
CA TYR A 53 -4.28 3.59 15.92
C TYR A 53 -4.66 4.45 17.12
N TYR A 54 -5.95 4.44 17.43
CA TYR A 54 -6.52 5.06 18.61
C TYR A 54 -7.53 4.09 19.21
N VAL A 55 -7.22 3.50 20.36
CA VAL A 55 -8.08 2.51 21.02
C VAL A 55 -8.22 2.87 22.49
N ILE A 56 -9.46 2.91 22.95
CA ILE A 56 -9.87 3.16 24.34
C ILE A 56 -10.57 1.91 24.86
N ALA A 57 -10.18 1.45 26.05
CA ALA A 57 -10.89 0.44 26.81
C ALA A 57 -11.10 0.96 28.24
N PHE A 58 -12.32 0.85 28.77
CA PHE A 58 -12.65 1.31 30.13
C PHE A 58 -12.20 2.76 30.42
N ASP A 59 -12.54 3.68 29.51
CA ASP A 59 -12.19 5.11 29.55
C ASP A 59 -10.68 5.43 29.56
N ASN A 60 -9.83 4.44 29.35
CA ASN A 60 -8.38 4.59 29.27
C ASN A 60 -7.87 4.23 27.88
N ARG A 61 -6.93 5.03 27.37
CA ARG A 61 -6.22 4.71 26.13
C ARG A 61 -5.32 3.49 26.39
N ILE A 62 -5.46 2.47 25.56
CA ILE A 62 -4.62 1.29 25.60
C ILE A 62 -3.58 1.31 24.48
N PHE A 63 -2.39 0.80 24.78
CA PHE A 63 -1.31 0.64 23.82
C PHE A 63 -1.12 -0.85 23.55
N LEU A 64 -0.99 -1.19 22.27
CA LEU A 64 -0.85 -2.56 21.81
C LEU A 64 0.51 -2.69 21.11
N ASN A 65 1.46 -3.36 21.76
CA ASN A 65 2.84 -3.51 21.28
C ASN A 65 2.93 -3.99 19.82
N VAL A 66 2.00 -4.87 19.41
CA VAL A 66 1.92 -5.38 18.04
C VAL A 66 1.52 -4.26 17.06
N LEU A 67 0.55 -3.42 17.40
CA LEU A 67 0.13 -2.29 16.57
C LEU A 67 1.18 -1.17 16.53
N ASP A 68 1.94 -0.97 17.62
CA ASP A 68 3.08 -0.05 17.64
C ASP A 68 4.18 -0.52 16.67
N THR A 69 4.49 -1.82 16.69
CA THR A 69 5.47 -2.44 15.77
C THR A 69 5.01 -2.34 14.31
N ILE A 70 3.72 -2.58 14.05
CA ILE A 70 3.10 -2.42 12.72
C ILE A 70 3.22 -0.98 12.23
N SER A 71 2.94 0.00 13.10
CA SER A 71 3.06 1.42 12.77
C SER A 71 4.48 1.79 12.40
N PHE A 72 5.48 1.27 13.14
CA PHE A 72 6.89 1.46 12.83
C PHE A 72 7.30 0.83 11.48
N LEU A 73 6.92 -0.42 11.21
CA LEU A 73 7.21 -1.09 9.94
C LEU A 73 6.57 -0.37 8.74
N THR A 74 5.40 0.23 8.95
CA THR A 74 4.69 1.00 7.92
C THR A 74 5.45 2.25 7.47
N ILE A 75 6.36 2.79 8.29
CA ILE A 75 7.25 3.89 7.89
C ILE A 75 8.14 3.47 6.71
N ILE A 76 8.69 2.26 6.74
CA ILE A 76 9.54 1.72 5.67
C ILE A 76 8.74 1.61 4.37
N VAL A 77 7.50 1.12 4.46
CA VAL A 77 6.58 1.03 3.31
C VAL A 77 6.28 2.42 2.75
N ASN A 78 6.07 3.42 3.60
CA ASN A 78 5.80 4.79 3.16
C ASN A 78 7.00 5.47 2.49
N ILE A 79 8.23 5.22 2.94
CA ILE A 79 9.45 5.68 2.25
C ILE A 79 9.52 5.08 0.84
N ALA A 80 9.21 3.79 0.71
CA ALA A 80 9.21 3.12 -0.59
C ALA A 80 8.07 3.62 -1.50
N ASN A 81 6.87 3.84 -0.96
CA ASN A 81 5.75 4.48 -1.67
C ASN A 81 6.18 5.86 -2.22
N PHE A 82 6.85 6.66 -1.41
CA PHE A 82 7.34 7.98 -1.83
C PHE A 82 8.33 7.87 -2.98
N PHE A 83 9.28 6.92 -2.94
CA PHE A 83 10.18 6.67 -4.06
C PHE A 83 9.45 6.31 -5.36
N VAL A 84 8.41 5.46 -5.30
CA VAL A 84 7.62 5.08 -6.48
C VAL A 84 6.86 6.27 -7.06
N ILE A 85 6.25 7.09 -6.20
CA ILE A 85 5.51 8.30 -6.59
C ILE A 85 6.46 9.29 -7.27
N VAL A 86 7.61 9.60 -6.65
CA VAL A 86 8.58 10.54 -7.19
C VAL A 86 9.16 10.03 -8.50
N SER A 87 9.55 8.76 -8.59
CA SER A 87 10.06 8.15 -9.83
C SER A 87 9.06 8.25 -10.97
N SER A 88 7.77 8.03 -10.68
CA SER A 88 6.68 8.15 -11.65
C SER A 88 6.50 9.60 -12.14
N ILE A 89 6.53 10.58 -11.23
CA ILE A 89 6.43 12.02 -11.57
C ILE A 89 7.62 12.47 -12.41
N VAL A 90 8.84 12.06 -12.03
CA VAL A 90 10.06 12.38 -12.77
C VAL A 90 10.02 11.76 -14.17
N SER A 91 9.61 10.49 -14.29
CA SER A 91 9.45 9.82 -15.58
C SER A 91 8.44 10.53 -16.49
N ILE A 92 7.28 10.93 -15.97
CA ILE A 92 6.29 11.74 -16.70
C ILE A 92 6.92 13.05 -17.18
N THR A 93 7.61 13.76 -16.29
CA THR A 93 8.22 15.06 -16.60
C THR A 93 9.30 14.96 -17.68
N LEU A 94 10.17 13.96 -17.59
CA LEU A 94 11.21 13.71 -18.59
C LEU A 94 10.63 13.33 -19.95
N THR A 95 9.57 12.50 -19.95
CA THR A 95 8.85 12.08 -21.16
C THR A 95 8.17 13.26 -21.86
N LEU A 96 7.57 14.18 -21.09
CA LEU A 96 6.91 15.38 -21.62
C LEU A 96 7.91 16.39 -22.20
N ARG A 97 9.08 16.53 -21.57
CA ARG A 97 10.18 17.40 -22.03
C ARG A 97 10.97 16.82 -23.20
N GLU A 98 10.58 15.64 -23.71
CA GLU A 98 11.23 14.92 -24.80
C GLU A 98 12.74 14.73 -24.59
N LYS A 99 13.17 14.62 -23.33
CA LYS A 99 14.55 14.28 -23.01
C LYS A 99 14.74 12.80 -23.29
N GLY A 100 15.45 12.48 -24.38
CA GLY A 100 15.85 11.11 -24.75
C GLY A 100 16.92 10.53 -23.82
N ASN A 101 16.64 10.48 -22.52
CA ASN A 101 17.52 9.95 -21.48
C ASN A 101 17.10 8.52 -21.15
N SER A 102 18.07 7.61 -20.95
CA SER A 102 17.82 6.22 -20.52
C SER A 102 17.03 6.15 -19.21
N LEU A 103 17.17 7.17 -18.35
CA LEU A 103 16.39 7.36 -17.12
C LEU A 103 14.88 7.26 -17.31
N VAL A 104 14.36 7.59 -18.50
CA VAL A 104 12.92 7.50 -18.82
C VAL A 104 12.43 6.04 -18.80
N PHE A 105 13.32 5.09 -19.07
CA PHE A 105 13.04 3.65 -19.09
C PHE A 105 13.48 2.95 -17.81
N GLU A 106 14.62 3.37 -17.24
CA GLU A 106 15.17 2.79 -16.01
C GLU A 106 14.36 3.14 -14.75
N LEU A 107 13.82 4.36 -14.67
CA LEU A 107 13.05 4.79 -13.48
C LEU A 107 11.77 3.95 -13.30
N PRO A 108 10.86 3.82 -14.29
CA PRO A 108 9.65 3.01 -14.10
C PRO A 108 9.92 1.54 -13.79
N PHE A 109 11.02 0.98 -14.32
CA PHE A 109 11.41 -0.41 -14.07
C PHE A 109 11.99 -0.61 -12.67
N SER A 110 12.91 0.25 -12.24
CA SER A 110 13.45 0.19 -10.88
C SER A 110 12.38 0.43 -9.82
N SER A 111 11.49 1.42 -10.02
CA SER A 111 10.41 1.66 -9.06
C SER A 111 9.33 0.57 -9.07
N SER A 112 9.10 -0.14 -10.18
CA SER A 112 8.17 -1.28 -10.18
C SER A 112 8.73 -2.49 -9.41
N LEU A 113 10.05 -2.72 -9.47
CA LEU A 113 10.71 -3.73 -8.64
C LEU A 113 10.62 -3.38 -7.16
N VAL A 114 10.92 -2.12 -6.79
CA VAL A 114 10.76 -1.64 -5.42
C VAL A 114 9.32 -1.82 -4.95
N TYR A 115 8.34 -1.42 -5.77
CA TYR A 115 6.91 -1.62 -5.50
C TYR A 115 6.58 -3.07 -5.15
N MET A 116 7.00 -4.01 -6.00
CA MET A 116 6.73 -5.43 -5.79
C MET A 116 7.40 -6.00 -4.55
N MET A 117 8.61 -5.52 -4.21
CA MET A 117 9.32 -5.95 -3.01
C MET A 117 8.57 -5.55 -1.74
N TYR A 118 8.21 -4.27 -1.57
CA TYR A 118 7.54 -3.84 -0.34
C TYR A 118 6.05 -4.20 -0.32
N LEU A 119 5.43 -4.50 -1.47
CA LEU A 119 4.04 -4.95 -1.51
C LEU A 119 3.85 -6.25 -0.71
N GLY A 120 4.80 -7.18 -0.78
CA GLY A 120 4.79 -8.39 0.05
C GLY A 120 4.82 -8.07 1.55
N LEU A 121 5.62 -7.07 1.94
CA LEU A 121 5.67 -6.57 3.31
C LEU A 121 4.33 -5.93 3.72
N LEU A 122 3.76 -5.06 2.89
CA LEU A 122 2.45 -4.43 3.14
C LEU A 122 1.36 -5.47 3.40
N LEU A 123 1.30 -6.52 2.58
CA LEU A 123 0.35 -7.62 2.75
C LEU A 123 0.59 -8.43 4.03
N GLY A 124 1.86 -8.68 4.36
CA GLY A 124 2.25 -9.32 5.61
C GLY A 124 1.80 -8.53 6.83
N ILE A 125 2.12 -7.23 6.87
CA ILE A 125 1.73 -6.33 7.96
C ILE A 125 0.21 -6.27 8.08
N PHE A 126 -0.52 -6.09 6.96
CA PHE A 126 -1.98 -6.08 6.98
C PHE A 126 -2.56 -7.36 7.57
N ARG A 127 -2.03 -8.53 7.17
CA ARG A 127 -2.49 -9.82 7.72
C ARG A 127 -2.23 -9.96 9.23
N VAL A 128 -1.08 -9.48 9.72
CA VAL A 128 -0.77 -9.48 11.15
C VAL A 128 -1.71 -8.53 11.89
N MET A 129 -1.93 -7.32 11.36
CA MET A 129 -2.90 -6.36 11.90
C MET A 129 -4.30 -6.96 11.99
N SER A 130 -4.82 -7.56 10.91
CA SER A 130 -6.15 -8.17 10.91
C SER A 130 -6.29 -9.25 11.98
N ARG A 131 -5.26 -10.08 12.18
CA ARG A 131 -5.27 -11.11 13.24
C ARG A 131 -5.28 -10.50 14.64
N GLU A 132 -4.45 -9.49 14.86
CA GLU A 132 -4.39 -8.79 16.15
C GLU A 132 -5.71 -8.10 16.46
N VAL A 133 -6.28 -7.40 15.48
CA VAL A 133 -7.56 -6.72 15.62
C VAL A 133 -8.66 -7.73 15.91
N LEU A 134 -8.76 -8.81 15.12
CA LEU A 134 -9.75 -9.88 15.38
C LEU A 134 -9.60 -10.54 16.75
N SER A 135 -8.40 -10.55 17.34
CA SER A 135 -8.19 -11.05 18.71
C SER A 135 -8.84 -10.16 19.78
N LEU A 136 -9.11 -8.88 19.47
CA LEU A 136 -9.86 -7.96 20.32
C LEU A 136 -11.37 -8.23 20.26
N ALA A 137 -11.87 -9.02 19.30
CA ALA A 137 -13.28 -9.39 19.26
C ALA A 137 -13.55 -10.44 20.34
N GLY A 138 -14.37 -10.09 21.33
CA GLY A 138 -14.67 -11.00 22.41
C GLY A 138 -15.69 -10.48 23.41
N VAL A 139 -16.13 -11.38 24.28
CA VAL A 139 -16.87 -11.05 25.49
C VAL A 139 -15.84 -10.82 26.59
N TYR A 140 -15.83 -9.62 27.16
CA TYR A 140 -14.98 -9.31 28.30
C TYR A 140 -15.73 -9.69 29.57
N SER A 141 -15.19 -10.66 30.29
CA SER A 141 -15.74 -11.11 31.57
C SER A 141 -14.63 -11.36 32.58
N GLU A 142 -14.85 -10.91 33.81
CA GLU A 142 -13.94 -11.14 34.92
C GLU A 142 -14.60 -12.02 35.98
N VAL A 143 -13.85 -12.97 36.54
CA VAL A 143 -14.32 -13.77 37.67
C VAL A 143 -13.95 -13.03 38.95
N THR A 144 -14.96 -12.57 39.67
CA THR A 144 -14.80 -11.87 40.96
C THR A 144 -15.29 -12.75 42.11
N SER A 145 -15.00 -12.34 43.35
CA SER A 145 -15.52 -12.99 44.56
C SER A 145 -17.06 -13.03 44.62
N ALA A 146 -17.74 -12.16 43.86
CA ALA A 146 -19.20 -12.09 43.76
C ALA A 146 -19.77 -12.91 42.59
N GLY A 147 -18.93 -13.61 41.82
CA GLY A 147 -19.31 -14.35 40.62
C GLY A 147 -18.72 -13.76 39.34
N LEU A 148 -19.24 -14.21 38.19
CA LEU A 148 -18.75 -13.82 36.87
C LEU A 148 -19.39 -12.50 36.43
N LEU A 149 -18.57 -11.47 36.23
CA LEU A 149 -19.00 -10.13 35.84
C LEU A 149 -18.76 -9.95 34.35
N PHE A 150 -19.83 -9.70 33.59
CA PHE A 150 -19.75 -9.43 32.16
C PHE A 150 -19.60 -7.92 31.93
N SER A 151 -18.41 -7.51 31.51
CA SER A 151 -18.11 -6.11 31.18
C SER A 151 -18.68 -5.68 29.82
N GLY A 152 -19.02 -6.65 28.96
CA GLY A 152 -19.71 -6.45 27.68
C GLY A 152 -18.97 -7.10 26.51
N ARG A 153 -19.23 -6.65 25.28
CA ARG A 153 -18.61 -7.18 24.05
C ARG A 153 -17.92 -6.08 23.25
N ALA A 154 -16.85 -6.46 22.55
CA ALA A 154 -16.25 -5.63 21.50
C ALA A 154 -16.68 -6.15 20.13
N HIS A 155 -17.10 -5.23 19.27
CA HIS A 155 -17.52 -5.47 17.91
C HIS A 155 -16.53 -4.85 16.94
N ILE A 156 -16.14 -5.59 15.92
CA ILE A 156 -15.16 -5.15 14.93
C ILE A 156 -15.85 -4.97 13.60
N HIS A 157 -15.66 -3.80 13.02
CA HIS A 157 -16.23 -3.42 11.75
C HIS A 157 -15.09 -3.12 10.77
N GLU A 158 -15.09 -3.81 9.65
CA GLU A 158 -14.26 -3.45 8.51
C GLU A 158 -14.81 -2.20 7.84
N THR A 159 -13.95 -1.21 7.65
CA THR A 159 -14.29 0.01 6.93
C THR A 159 -14.52 -0.27 5.44
N LEU A 160 -15.17 0.66 4.74
CA LEU A 160 -15.31 0.56 3.28
C LEU A 160 -13.93 0.54 2.59
N PHE A 161 -12.94 1.25 3.14
CA PHE A 161 -11.60 1.32 2.57
C PHE A 161 -10.88 -0.02 2.64
N SER A 162 -10.94 -0.74 3.77
CA SER A 162 -10.32 -2.06 3.86
C SER A 162 -10.96 -3.06 2.89
N LYS A 163 -12.28 -3.02 2.74
CA LYS A 163 -13.00 -3.86 1.77
C LYS A 163 -12.60 -3.60 0.31
N ILE A 164 -12.32 -2.35 -0.04
CA ILE A 164 -11.92 -1.95 -1.41
C ILE A 164 -10.44 -2.23 -1.67
N LEU A 165 -9.57 -1.96 -0.70
CA LEU A 165 -8.11 -2.09 -0.88
C LEU A 165 -7.62 -3.52 -0.67
N PHE A 166 -8.25 -4.27 0.22
CA PHE A 166 -7.91 -5.65 0.54
C PHE A 166 -9.11 -6.60 0.40
N PRO A 167 -9.78 -6.67 -0.78
CA PRO A 167 -10.70 -7.77 -1.06
C PRO A 167 -9.89 -9.08 -1.21
N ILE A 168 -10.57 -10.18 -1.57
CA ILE A 168 -9.96 -11.52 -1.76
C ILE A 168 -8.64 -11.45 -2.56
N ILE A 169 -8.58 -10.58 -3.57
CA ILE A 169 -7.34 -10.22 -4.27
C ILE A 169 -7.06 -8.73 -3.99
N PRO A 170 -6.03 -8.39 -3.20
CA PRO A 170 -5.73 -7.01 -2.85
C PRO A 170 -5.52 -6.13 -4.09
N LEU A 171 -6.22 -5.00 -4.15
CA LEU A 171 -6.13 -4.07 -5.27
C LEU A 171 -4.69 -3.55 -5.50
N PRO A 172 -3.89 -3.21 -4.46
CA PRO A 172 -2.49 -2.86 -4.62
C PRO A 172 -1.64 -3.92 -5.33
N LEU A 173 -2.03 -5.19 -5.24
CA LEU A 173 -1.33 -6.30 -5.90
C LEU A 173 -1.65 -6.38 -7.39
N ILE A 174 -2.92 -6.22 -7.78
CA ILE A 174 -3.31 -6.15 -9.19
C ILE A 174 -2.61 -4.98 -9.89
N VAL A 175 -2.59 -3.81 -9.24
CA VAL A 175 -1.93 -2.62 -9.78
C VAL A 175 -0.41 -2.80 -9.81
N GLY A 176 0.18 -3.47 -8.82
CA GLY A 176 1.61 -3.81 -8.82
C GLY A 176 2.03 -4.70 -9.98
N PHE A 177 1.28 -5.77 -10.26
CA PHE A 177 1.58 -6.66 -11.38
C PHE A 177 1.40 -5.95 -12.73
N THR A 178 0.36 -5.13 -12.90
CA THR A 178 0.21 -4.33 -14.12
C THR A 178 1.35 -3.32 -14.29
N TYR A 179 1.81 -2.72 -13.19
CA TYR A 179 2.96 -1.82 -13.22
C TYR A 179 4.26 -2.52 -13.61
N LEU A 180 4.56 -3.68 -13.00
CA LEU A 180 5.75 -4.48 -13.30
C LEU A 180 5.75 -4.96 -14.76
N THR A 181 4.61 -5.44 -15.25
CA THR A 181 4.50 -5.96 -16.62
C THR A 181 4.70 -4.85 -17.65
N LEU A 182 4.04 -3.70 -17.49
CA LEU A 182 4.20 -2.56 -18.39
C LEU A 182 5.63 -2.01 -18.39
N SER A 183 6.23 -1.84 -17.22
CA SER A 183 7.62 -1.38 -17.10
C SER A 183 8.62 -2.37 -17.67
N SER A 184 8.41 -3.67 -17.52
CA SER A 184 9.24 -4.71 -18.13
C SER A 184 9.15 -4.69 -19.66
N ILE A 185 7.95 -4.59 -20.22
CA ILE A 185 7.76 -4.47 -21.68
C ILE A 185 8.52 -3.25 -22.22
N LEU A 186 8.41 -2.13 -21.51
CA LEU A 186 9.06 -0.87 -21.86
C LEU A 186 10.59 -0.98 -21.80
N MET A 187 11.14 -1.63 -20.77
CA MET A 187 12.58 -1.86 -20.63
C MET A 187 13.12 -2.81 -21.70
N ILE A 188 12.41 -3.90 -22.01
CA ILE A 188 12.80 -4.84 -23.08
C ILE A 188 12.82 -4.14 -24.44
N GLN A 189 11.84 -3.27 -24.71
CA GLN A 189 11.82 -2.47 -25.94
C GLN A 189 13.01 -1.53 -26.01
N TYR A 190 13.37 -0.87 -24.91
CA TYR A 190 14.55 -0.01 -24.85
C TYR A 190 15.84 -0.78 -25.14
N LEU A 191 16.07 -1.91 -24.46
CA LEU A 191 17.27 -2.73 -24.64
C LEU A 191 17.43 -3.22 -26.08
N LYS A 192 16.35 -3.69 -26.71
CA LYS A 192 16.36 -4.12 -28.13
C LYS A 192 16.70 -3.02 -29.13
N PHE A 193 16.41 -1.76 -28.79
CA PHE A 193 16.72 -0.61 -29.65
C PHE A 193 18.08 0.03 -29.33
N SER A 194 18.68 -0.33 -28.18
CA SER A 194 20.00 0.12 -27.75
C SER A 194 21.13 -0.84 -28.15
N SER A 195 20.81 -2.12 -28.40
CA SER A 195 21.70 -3.13 -28.97
C SER A 195 21.82 -2.99 -30.48
#